data_AF-A0A7V0Q5Y3-F1
#
_entry.id   AF-A0A7V0Q5Y3-F1
#
_cell.length_a   1.000
_cell.length_b   1.000
_cell.length_c   1.000
_cell.angle_alpha   90.00
_cell.angle_beta   90.00
_cell.angle_gamma   90.00
#
_symmetry.space_group_name_H-M   'P 1'
#
loop_
_entity.id
_entity.type
_entity.pdbx_description
1 polymer ?
#
loop_
_entity_poly.entity_id
_entity_poly.type
_entity_poly.pdbx_seq_one_letter_code
_entity_poly.pdbx_strand_id
1 'polypeptide(L)'
;MVSTTVSTTVSTTVATTKPPAPEASSTSVATGPAGESIQDLVADGSLEVDAVSPEGGISGTIVEVMLTNRSDEDLDAVIPCGLVFEPVPGVQEQRMMVIQPAAATVRPGASVTLRPFVACIDSDEEPASAGAVYLPASVADGDLLTFAQCLCRRDLGSELDPMTGGMDLQFAIWAVVDGDLQTWSGDPGDLAGALGDLTGESLDIDAEDLKELQGTNLDQIMAAMQTFMEQFGPGVRRWLDECGIDLAK
;
A
#
# COMPACT_ATOMS: atom_id res chain seq x y z
N MET A 1 -51.47 36.39 -66.82
CA MET A 1 -50.17 35.80 -66.47
C MET A 1 -50.42 34.82 -65.34
N VAL A 2 -50.40 33.52 -65.64
CA VAL A 2 -50.62 32.45 -64.66
C VAL A 2 -49.24 31.87 -64.36
N SER A 3 -48.80 31.96 -63.12
CA SER A 3 -47.60 31.26 -62.64
C SER A 3 -48.02 30.36 -61.50
N THR A 4 -47.95 29.07 -61.75
CA THR A 4 -48.30 27.98 -60.84
C THR A 4 -47.07 27.64 -60.01
N THR A 5 -47.20 27.56 -58.69
CA THR A 5 -46.17 26.98 -57.81
C THR A 5 -46.82 25.91 -56.94
N VAL A 6 -46.29 24.69 -57.02
CA VAL A 6 -46.81 23.49 -56.36
C VAL A 6 -46.11 23.29 -55.00
N SER A 7 -46.91 22.83 -54.04
CA SER A 7 -46.59 22.51 -52.64
C SER A 7 -45.64 21.32 -52.47
N THR A 8 -44.89 21.28 -51.38
CA THR A 8 -44.73 20.04 -50.58
C THR A 8 -44.42 20.40 -49.12
N THR A 9 -45.32 20.05 -48.21
CA THR A 9 -45.12 20.14 -46.75
C THR A 9 -45.02 18.71 -46.23
N VAL A 10 -43.86 18.32 -45.70
CA VAL A 10 -43.63 16.99 -45.13
C VAL A 10 -44.12 17.00 -43.68
N SER A 11 -45.11 16.16 -43.38
CA SER A 11 -45.54 15.85 -42.01
C SER A 11 -44.72 14.67 -41.49
N THR A 12 -43.85 14.90 -40.53
CA THR A 12 -43.11 13.85 -39.83
C THR A 12 -43.96 13.31 -38.69
N THR A 13 -44.38 12.05 -38.81
CA THR A 13 -45.08 11.31 -37.75
C THR A 13 -44.08 10.92 -36.66
N VAL A 14 -44.29 11.39 -35.43
CA VAL A 14 -43.52 10.99 -34.24
C VAL A 14 -44.04 9.63 -33.78
N ALA A 15 -43.23 8.59 -33.95
CA ALA A 15 -43.48 7.27 -33.40
C ALA A 15 -43.06 7.24 -31.92
N THR A 16 -44.00 6.92 -31.03
CA THR A 16 -43.78 6.72 -29.59
C THR A 16 -43.12 5.37 -29.36
N THR A 17 -41.80 5.35 -29.12
CA THR A 17 -41.07 4.16 -28.66
C THR A 17 -40.91 4.19 -27.15
N LYS A 18 -41.30 3.07 -26.55
CA LYS A 18 -41.21 2.70 -25.13
C LYS A 18 -39.79 2.91 -24.56
N PRO A 19 -39.62 3.44 -23.34
CA PRO A 19 -38.30 3.57 -22.71
C PRO A 19 -37.60 2.21 -22.58
N PRO A 20 -36.31 2.09 -22.89
CA PRO A 20 -35.55 0.88 -22.61
C PRO A 20 -35.47 0.66 -21.09
N ALA A 21 -35.56 -0.62 -20.69
CA ALA A 21 -35.37 -1.06 -19.31
C ALA A 21 -33.98 -0.64 -18.81
N PRO A 22 -33.81 -0.37 -17.51
CA PRO A 22 -32.50 0.00 -16.97
C PRO A 22 -31.53 -1.17 -17.22
N GLU A 23 -30.49 -0.90 -18.02
CA GLU A 23 -29.33 -1.76 -18.08
C GLU A 23 -28.84 -1.93 -16.65
N ALA A 24 -28.81 -3.18 -16.18
CA ALA A 24 -28.17 -3.52 -14.94
C ALA A 24 -26.71 -3.07 -15.08
N SER A 25 -26.40 -1.95 -14.44
CA SER A 25 -25.03 -1.52 -14.19
C SER A 25 -24.33 -2.70 -13.54
N SER A 26 -23.55 -3.40 -14.36
CA SER A 26 -22.65 -4.42 -13.87
C SER A 26 -21.58 -3.66 -13.12
N THR A 27 -21.71 -3.63 -11.80
CA THR A 27 -20.66 -3.20 -10.89
C THR A 27 -19.48 -4.13 -11.17
N SER A 28 -18.55 -3.66 -12.00
CA SER A 28 -17.26 -4.31 -12.20
C SER A 28 -16.50 -4.14 -10.89
N VAL A 29 -16.63 -5.12 -10.00
CA VAL A 29 -15.70 -5.29 -8.89
C VAL A 29 -14.34 -5.47 -9.54
N ALA A 30 -13.40 -4.57 -9.27
CA ALA A 30 -12.03 -4.70 -9.71
C ALA A 30 -11.42 -5.94 -9.05
N THR A 31 -11.51 -7.08 -9.73
CA THR A 31 -10.71 -8.27 -9.44
C THR A 31 -9.26 -7.89 -9.74
N GLY A 32 -8.34 -8.15 -8.81
CA GLY A 32 -6.90 -7.91 -9.02
C GLY A 32 -6.36 -8.65 -10.26
N PRO A 33 -5.07 -8.47 -10.61
CA PRO A 33 -4.49 -9.15 -11.76
C PRO A 33 -4.75 -10.66 -11.68
N ALA A 34 -5.27 -11.24 -12.75
CA ALA A 34 -5.50 -12.68 -12.85
C ALA A 34 -4.14 -13.40 -12.97
N GLY A 35 -3.95 -14.44 -12.16
CA GLY A 35 -2.75 -15.26 -12.15
C GLY A 35 -2.62 -16.04 -10.84
N GLU A 36 -1.58 -16.85 -10.73
CA GLU A 36 -1.30 -17.68 -9.56
C GLU A 36 -0.34 -16.96 -8.61
N SER A 37 -0.53 -17.14 -7.30
CA SER A 37 0.34 -16.52 -6.29
C SER A 37 1.76 -17.04 -6.43
N ILE A 38 2.76 -16.17 -6.30
CA ILE A 38 4.16 -16.60 -6.28
C ILE A 38 4.45 -17.62 -5.18
N GLN A 39 3.68 -17.64 -4.08
CA GLN A 39 3.85 -18.64 -3.03
C GLN A 39 3.47 -20.04 -3.50
N ASP A 40 2.39 -20.15 -4.28
CA ASP A 40 1.89 -21.44 -4.79
C ASP A 40 2.84 -21.99 -5.86
N LEU A 41 3.27 -21.12 -6.78
CA LEU A 41 4.25 -21.44 -7.82
C LEU A 41 5.65 -21.77 -7.27
N VAL A 42 6.03 -21.20 -6.12
CA VAL A 42 7.28 -21.57 -5.45
C VAL A 42 7.12 -22.91 -4.72
N ALA A 43 5.97 -23.16 -4.11
CA ALA A 43 5.70 -24.39 -3.37
C ALA A 43 5.67 -25.64 -4.26
N ASP A 44 5.19 -25.50 -5.51
CA ASP A 44 5.18 -26.60 -6.48
C ASP A 44 6.51 -26.72 -7.28
N GLY A 45 7.41 -25.74 -7.13
CA GLY A 45 8.73 -25.71 -7.75
C GLY A 45 8.75 -25.22 -9.21
N SER A 46 7.63 -24.71 -9.72
CA SER A 46 7.53 -24.11 -11.06
C SER A 46 8.23 -22.75 -11.17
N LEU A 47 8.29 -22.01 -10.05
CA LEU A 47 8.90 -20.69 -9.96
C LEU A 47 9.96 -20.66 -8.85
N GLU A 48 11.04 -19.92 -9.08
CA GLU A 48 12.06 -19.61 -8.08
C GLU A 48 12.09 -18.11 -7.80
N VAL A 49 12.19 -17.74 -6.52
CA VAL A 49 12.44 -16.36 -6.09
C VAL A 49 13.95 -16.22 -5.90
N ASP A 50 14.61 -15.55 -6.85
CA ASP A 50 16.06 -15.41 -6.84
C ASP A 50 16.53 -14.36 -5.82
N ALA A 51 15.77 -13.28 -5.67
CA ALA A 51 16.08 -12.18 -4.75
C ALA A 51 14.83 -11.35 -4.42
N VAL A 52 14.79 -10.84 -3.19
CA VAL A 52 13.92 -9.73 -2.76
C VAL A 52 14.82 -8.66 -2.18
N SER A 53 14.92 -7.51 -2.85
CA SER A 53 15.91 -6.48 -2.55
C SER A 53 15.24 -5.10 -2.45
N PRO A 54 15.32 -4.42 -1.29
CA PRO A 54 14.85 -3.05 -1.16
C PRO A 54 15.89 -2.04 -1.65
N GLU A 55 15.40 -0.91 -2.18
CA GLU A 55 16.17 0.29 -2.54
C GLU A 55 16.28 1.29 -1.36
N GLY A 56 15.67 0.96 -0.22
CA GLY A 56 15.60 1.80 0.97
C GLY A 56 14.26 2.51 1.14
N GLY A 57 13.91 2.81 2.39
CA GLY A 57 12.71 3.58 2.75
C GLY A 57 11.63 2.76 3.46
N ILE A 58 10.50 3.41 3.74
CA ILE A 58 9.40 2.84 4.55
C ILE A 58 8.19 2.42 3.73
N SER A 59 7.98 2.99 2.54
CA SER A 59 6.90 2.59 1.63
C SER A 59 7.18 3.00 0.19
N GLY A 60 6.47 2.38 -0.75
CA GLY A 60 6.57 2.68 -2.18
C GLY A 60 6.86 1.45 -3.03
N THR A 61 7.18 1.67 -4.30
CA THR A 61 7.74 0.65 -5.20
C THR A 61 9.24 0.48 -4.95
N ILE A 62 9.61 0.28 -3.68
CA ILE A 62 10.99 0.26 -3.19
C ILE A 62 11.58 -1.14 -3.12
N VAL A 63 10.82 -2.18 -3.46
CA VAL A 63 11.30 -3.58 -3.47
C VAL A 63 11.31 -4.14 -4.88
N GLU A 64 12.43 -4.75 -5.25
CA GLU A 64 12.55 -5.60 -6.43
C GLU A 64 12.44 -7.07 -6.06
N VAL A 65 11.55 -7.79 -6.73
CA VAL A 65 11.39 -9.25 -6.61
C VAL A 65 11.79 -9.88 -7.93
N MET A 66 12.92 -10.60 -7.93
CA MET A 66 13.41 -11.31 -9.11
C MET A 66 12.90 -12.75 -9.08
N LEU A 67 12.23 -13.14 -10.15
CA LEU A 67 11.59 -14.44 -10.31
C LEU A 67 12.17 -15.16 -11.53
N THR A 68 12.41 -16.46 -11.42
CA THR A 68 12.82 -17.31 -12.54
C THR A 68 11.84 -18.46 -12.72
N ASN A 69 11.29 -18.60 -13.93
CA ASN A 69 10.42 -19.73 -14.28
C ASN A 69 11.27 -20.99 -14.53
N ARG A 70 11.05 -22.02 -13.72
CA ARG A 70 11.72 -23.33 -13.78
C ARG A 70 10.92 -24.40 -14.54
N SER A 71 9.69 -24.09 -14.93
CA SER A 71 8.82 -24.96 -15.73
C SER A 71 9.07 -24.84 -17.23
N ASP A 72 8.37 -25.66 -18.01
CA ASP A 72 8.34 -25.65 -19.48
C ASP A 72 7.10 -24.92 -20.05
N GLU A 73 6.28 -24.30 -19.20
CA GLU A 73 5.08 -23.54 -19.58
C GLU A 73 5.21 -22.04 -19.21
N ASP A 74 4.42 -21.18 -19.84
CA ASP A 74 4.32 -19.77 -19.42
C ASP A 74 3.60 -19.70 -18.07
N LEU A 75 4.15 -18.94 -17.11
CA LEU A 75 3.57 -18.76 -15.77
C LEU A 75 3.04 -17.34 -15.61
N ASP A 76 1.76 -17.19 -15.26
CA ASP A 76 1.17 -15.91 -14.86
C ASP A 76 1.37 -15.69 -13.36
N ALA A 77 2.54 -15.15 -12.99
CA ALA A 77 2.94 -14.98 -11.60
C ALA A 77 2.41 -13.66 -11.01
N VAL A 78 1.80 -13.74 -9.82
CA VAL A 78 1.24 -12.60 -9.08
C VAL A 78 1.85 -12.52 -7.69
N ILE A 79 2.33 -11.34 -7.32
CA ILE A 79 2.63 -10.96 -5.94
C ILE A 79 1.35 -10.37 -5.33
N PRO A 80 0.64 -11.11 -4.46
CA PRO A 80 -0.65 -10.66 -3.95
C PRO A 80 -0.49 -9.59 -2.88
N CYS A 81 -1.51 -8.73 -2.76
CA CYS A 81 -1.65 -7.86 -1.60
C CYS A 81 -1.74 -8.67 -0.31
N GLY A 82 -1.10 -8.17 0.74
CA GLY A 82 -0.97 -8.84 2.02
C GLY A 82 0.22 -9.80 2.11
N LEU A 83 0.92 -10.12 1.01
CA LEU A 83 2.17 -10.88 1.14
C LEU A 83 3.18 -10.08 1.97
N VAL A 84 3.80 -10.72 2.94
CA VAL A 84 4.87 -10.13 3.77
C VAL A 84 6.23 -10.62 3.27
N PHE A 85 7.16 -9.68 3.13
CA PHE A 85 8.59 -9.92 2.99
C PHE A 85 9.26 -9.70 4.34
N GLU A 86 10.04 -10.67 4.78
CA GLU A 86 10.78 -10.62 6.03
C GLU A 86 12.27 -10.42 5.76
N PRO A 87 12.98 -9.61 6.55
CA PRO A 87 14.43 -9.55 6.46
C PRO A 87 15.03 -10.91 6.81
N VAL A 88 16.22 -11.20 6.29
CA VAL A 88 16.93 -12.43 6.67
C VAL A 88 17.17 -12.50 8.19
N PRO A 89 17.16 -13.70 8.80
CA PRO A 89 17.28 -13.83 10.25
C PRO A 89 18.53 -13.15 10.82
N GLY A 90 18.34 -12.38 11.91
CA GLY A 90 19.40 -11.68 12.62
C GLY A 90 19.65 -10.24 12.16
N VAL A 91 18.83 -9.73 11.24
CA VAL A 91 18.76 -8.32 10.87
C VAL A 91 17.56 -7.68 11.58
N GLN A 92 17.77 -6.53 12.23
CA GLN A 92 16.73 -5.72 12.86
C GLN A 92 16.24 -4.68 11.85
N GLU A 93 15.39 -5.12 10.92
CA GLU A 93 14.72 -4.25 9.97
C GLU A 93 13.22 -4.59 9.93
N GLN A 94 12.37 -3.62 9.58
CA GLN A 94 10.93 -3.84 9.50
C GLN A 94 10.60 -4.86 8.41
N ARG A 95 9.67 -5.77 8.69
CA ARG A 95 9.00 -6.54 7.64
C ARG A 95 8.24 -5.58 6.72
N MET A 96 8.07 -5.99 5.47
CA MET A 96 7.36 -5.20 4.46
C MET A 96 6.16 -5.97 3.93
N MET A 97 4.99 -5.35 3.94
CA MET A 97 3.78 -5.92 3.37
C MET A 97 3.46 -5.30 2.01
N VAL A 98 3.06 -6.14 1.05
CA VAL A 98 2.57 -5.72 -0.25
C VAL A 98 1.18 -5.10 -0.12
N ILE A 99 1.02 -3.85 -0.56
CA ILE A 99 -0.25 -3.10 -0.53
C ILE A 99 -0.80 -2.73 -1.92
N GLN A 100 0.02 -2.82 -2.97
CA GLN A 100 -0.46 -2.97 -4.35
C GLN A 100 0.24 -4.13 -5.04
N PRO A 101 -0.52 -4.96 -5.79
CA PRO A 101 0.02 -6.19 -6.35
C PRO A 101 0.92 -5.87 -7.54
N ALA A 102 1.83 -6.80 -7.85
CA ALA A 102 2.59 -6.79 -9.09
C ALA A 102 2.43 -8.15 -9.78
N ALA A 103 2.35 -8.16 -11.10
CA ALA A 103 2.14 -9.38 -11.87
C ALA A 103 2.88 -9.32 -13.20
N ALA A 104 3.33 -10.49 -13.68
CA ALA A 104 3.86 -10.65 -15.03
C ALA A 104 3.73 -12.10 -15.50
N THR A 105 3.60 -12.28 -16.81
CA THR A 105 3.81 -13.57 -17.45
C THR A 105 5.31 -13.83 -17.59
N VAL A 106 5.78 -14.94 -17.03
CA VAL A 106 7.17 -15.39 -17.04
C VAL A 106 7.31 -16.56 -18.00
N ARG A 107 8.04 -16.39 -19.10
CA ARG A 107 8.25 -17.46 -20.08
C ARG A 107 9.15 -18.58 -19.53
N PRO A 108 9.06 -19.81 -20.07
CA PRO A 108 9.93 -20.93 -19.69
C PRO A 108 11.41 -20.56 -19.67
N GLY A 109 12.06 -20.82 -18.53
CA GLY A 109 13.49 -20.55 -18.33
C GLY A 109 13.89 -19.07 -18.32
N ALA A 110 12.93 -18.14 -18.38
CA ALA A 110 13.19 -16.71 -18.30
C ALA A 110 13.09 -16.21 -16.86
N SER A 111 13.73 -15.06 -16.62
CA SER A 111 13.61 -14.30 -15.38
C SER A 111 12.87 -12.99 -15.62
N VAL A 112 12.14 -12.52 -14.61
CA VAL A 112 11.47 -11.21 -14.61
C VAL A 112 11.69 -10.54 -13.25
N THR A 113 11.67 -9.20 -13.25
CA THR A 113 11.65 -8.41 -12.01
C THR A 113 10.28 -7.78 -11.86
N LEU A 114 9.66 -8.01 -10.71
CA LEU A 114 8.42 -7.36 -10.28
C LEU A 114 8.74 -6.31 -9.20
N ARG A 115 8.00 -5.20 -9.23
CA ARG A 115 8.14 -4.10 -8.27
C ARG A 115 6.79 -3.80 -7.62
N PRO A 116 6.36 -4.58 -6.61
CA PRO A 116 5.13 -4.30 -5.89
C PRO A 116 5.23 -2.98 -5.11
N PHE A 117 4.09 -2.35 -4.81
CA PHE A 117 4.06 -1.29 -3.82
C PHE A 117 4.00 -1.96 -2.44
N VAL A 118 4.97 -1.66 -1.59
CA VAL A 118 5.07 -2.19 -0.23
C VAL A 118 5.00 -1.08 0.81
N ALA A 119 4.77 -1.45 2.06
CA ALA A 119 4.92 -0.60 3.23
C ALA A 119 5.50 -1.42 4.39
N CYS A 120 6.36 -0.81 5.18
CA CYS A 120 6.89 -1.42 6.39
C CYS A 120 5.78 -1.57 7.44
N ILE A 121 5.84 -2.63 8.25
CA ILE A 121 4.77 -2.99 9.20
C ILE A 121 5.21 -3.03 10.67
N ASP A 122 6.51 -2.98 10.97
CA ASP A 122 7.01 -3.09 12.36
C ASP A 122 7.57 -1.74 12.83
N SER A 123 6.74 -0.89 13.44
CA SER A 123 7.14 0.49 13.76
C SER A 123 8.31 0.63 14.74
N ASP A 124 8.63 -0.44 15.47
CA ASP A 124 9.72 -0.53 16.45
C ASP A 124 11.05 -1.04 15.87
N GLU A 125 11.10 -1.37 14.59
CA GLU A 125 12.30 -1.87 13.89
C GLU A 125 12.83 -0.83 12.88
N GLU A 126 14.10 -0.94 12.47
CA GLU A 126 14.72 0.01 11.54
C GLU A 126 14.11 -0.10 10.12
N PRO A 127 13.92 1.01 9.38
CA PRO A 127 13.50 0.97 7.98
C PRO A 127 14.39 0.07 7.11
N ALA A 128 13.82 -0.45 6.03
CA ALA A 128 14.57 -1.29 5.10
C ALA A 128 15.78 -0.53 4.53
N SER A 129 16.97 -1.14 4.61
CA SER A 129 18.19 -0.57 4.05
C SER A 129 18.34 -0.89 2.56
N ALA A 130 18.95 0.02 1.81
CA ALA A 130 19.27 -0.23 0.40
C ALA A 130 20.21 -1.43 0.25
N GLY A 131 19.79 -2.45 -0.50
CA GLY A 131 20.57 -3.67 -0.73
C GLY A 131 20.47 -4.71 0.39
N ALA A 132 19.58 -4.53 1.37
CA ALA A 132 19.24 -5.59 2.31
C ALA A 132 18.61 -6.79 1.58
N VAL A 133 18.57 -7.95 2.24
CA VAL A 133 18.05 -9.18 1.65
C VAL A 133 16.82 -9.61 2.43
N TYR A 134 15.73 -9.80 1.69
CA TYR A 134 14.44 -10.22 2.22
C TYR A 134 14.05 -11.58 1.64
N LEU A 135 13.12 -12.23 2.31
CA LEU A 135 12.53 -13.50 1.91
C LEU A 135 11.01 -13.35 1.86
N PRO A 136 10.32 -13.95 0.87
CA PRO A 136 8.87 -14.06 0.92
C PRO A 136 8.46 -14.96 2.08
N ALA A 137 7.56 -14.46 2.92
CA ALA A 137 7.01 -15.17 4.07
C ALA A 137 5.53 -15.51 3.83
N SER A 138 4.72 -15.46 4.88
CA SER A 138 3.27 -15.69 4.79
C SER A 138 2.52 -14.45 4.30
N VAL A 139 1.29 -14.66 3.85
CA VAL A 139 0.32 -13.57 3.74
C VAL A 139 -0.08 -13.14 5.16
N ALA A 140 -0.20 -11.84 5.40
CA ALA A 140 -0.70 -11.27 6.64
C ALA A 140 -2.09 -11.82 6.98
N ASP A 141 -2.52 -11.64 8.23
CA ASP A 141 -3.84 -12.04 8.70
C ASP A 141 -4.59 -10.88 9.39
N GLY A 142 -5.80 -11.16 9.86
CA GLY A 142 -6.60 -10.23 10.66
C GLY A 142 -6.90 -8.88 9.99
N ASP A 143 -6.82 -7.82 10.79
CA ASP A 143 -7.10 -6.46 10.34
C ASP A 143 -6.01 -5.94 9.38
N LEU A 144 -4.76 -6.43 9.51
CA LEU A 144 -3.67 -6.08 8.60
C LEU A 144 -3.93 -6.60 7.18
N LEU A 145 -4.37 -7.86 7.04
CA LEU A 145 -4.80 -8.41 5.75
C LEU A 145 -6.01 -7.66 5.19
N THR A 146 -7.00 -7.37 6.04
CA THR A 146 -8.21 -6.64 5.66
C THR A 146 -7.84 -5.26 5.11
N PHE A 147 -6.90 -4.58 5.76
CA PHE A 147 -6.42 -3.28 5.35
C PHE A 147 -5.64 -3.38 4.02
N ALA A 148 -4.72 -4.33 3.87
CA ALA A 148 -4.00 -4.56 2.62
C ALA A 148 -4.94 -4.83 1.44
N GLN A 149 -5.98 -5.65 1.62
CA GLN A 149 -6.98 -5.94 0.60
C GLN A 149 -7.85 -4.72 0.24
N CYS A 150 -8.11 -3.84 1.20
CA CYS A 150 -8.75 -2.57 0.93
C CYS A 150 -7.87 -1.68 0.04
N LEU A 151 -6.61 -1.47 0.43
CA LEU A 151 -5.62 -0.66 -0.30
C LEU A 151 -5.36 -1.21 -1.71
N CYS A 152 -5.38 -2.53 -1.86
CA CYS A 152 -5.20 -3.24 -3.13
C CYS A 152 -6.15 -2.78 -4.25
N ARG A 153 -7.34 -2.28 -3.88
CA ARG A 153 -8.38 -1.84 -4.82
C ARG A 153 -8.28 -0.36 -5.19
N ARG A 154 -7.28 0.34 -4.65
CA ARG A 154 -7.09 1.78 -4.79
C ARG A 154 -5.93 2.10 -5.72
N ASP A 155 -5.95 3.29 -6.29
CA ASP A 155 -4.86 3.79 -7.10
C ASP A 155 -3.95 4.68 -6.23
N LEU A 156 -3.10 4.04 -5.43
CA LEU A 156 -2.22 4.77 -4.51
C LEU A 156 -1.29 5.76 -5.23
N GLY A 157 -0.89 5.49 -6.48
CA GLY A 157 -0.07 6.40 -7.26
C GLY A 157 -0.73 7.76 -7.53
N SER A 158 -2.06 7.83 -7.58
CA SER A 158 -2.80 9.08 -7.76
C SER A 158 -3.44 9.63 -6.48
N GLU A 159 -3.64 8.78 -5.47
CA GLU A 159 -4.28 9.15 -4.22
C GLU A 159 -3.31 9.62 -3.12
N LEU A 160 -2.05 9.19 -3.18
CA LEU A 160 -1.05 9.62 -2.21
C LEU A 160 -0.63 11.07 -2.48
N ASP A 161 -0.61 11.87 -1.42
CA ASP A 161 -0.18 13.26 -1.50
C ASP A 161 1.33 13.32 -1.82
N PRO A 162 1.74 13.92 -2.94
CA PRO A 162 3.13 14.00 -3.33
C PRO A 162 3.99 14.86 -2.38
N MET A 163 3.38 15.76 -1.61
CA MET A 163 4.07 16.61 -0.63
C MET A 163 4.37 15.87 0.66
N THR A 164 3.47 14.99 1.09
CA THR A 164 3.63 14.19 2.31
C THR A 164 4.10 12.78 2.02
N GLY A 165 4.25 12.38 0.75
CA GLY A 165 4.76 11.07 0.36
C GLY A 165 3.90 9.90 0.83
N GLY A 166 2.63 10.13 1.20
CA GLY A 166 1.79 9.08 1.77
C GLY A 166 2.09 8.73 3.23
N MET A 167 2.74 9.62 3.99
CA MET A 167 3.05 9.39 5.41
C MET A 167 1.79 9.07 6.24
N ASP A 168 0.66 9.69 5.95
CA ASP A 168 -0.61 9.38 6.62
C ASP A 168 -1.06 7.93 6.40
N LEU A 169 -0.78 7.35 5.23
CA LEU A 169 -1.02 5.93 4.95
C LEU A 169 -0.04 5.05 5.73
N GLN A 170 1.26 5.36 5.71
CA GLN A 170 2.26 4.60 6.47
C GLN A 170 1.88 4.54 7.95
N PHE A 171 1.40 5.66 8.47
CA PHE A 171 0.96 5.77 9.85
C PHE A 171 -0.31 4.99 10.16
N ALA A 172 -1.25 4.94 9.22
CA ALA A 172 -2.40 4.05 9.34
C ALA A 172 -2.00 2.57 9.35
N ILE A 173 -0.99 2.18 8.57
CA ILE A 173 -0.52 0.78 8.49
C ILE A 173 0.06 0.34 9.82
N TRP A 174 1.00 1.09 10.37
CA TRP A 174 1.56 0.76 11.68
C TRP A 174 0.50 0.81 12.80
N ALA A 175 -0.44 1.76 12.78
CA ALA A 175 -1.56 1.77 13.75
C ALA A 175 -2.43 0.50 13.70
N VAL A 176 -2.59 -0.11 12.51
CA VAL A 176 -3.28 -1.41 12.38
C VAL A 176 -2.47 -2.54 13.02
N VAL A 177 -1.15 -2.51 12.88
CA VAL A 177 -0.26 -3.54 13.42
C VAL A 177 -0.20 -3.45 14.95
N ASP A 178 -0.06 -2.24 15.47
CA ASP A 178 0.03 -1.98 16.91
C ASP A 178 -1.32 -2.13 17.62
N GLY A 179 -2.42 -2.06 16.86
CA GLY A 179 -3.78 -2.12 17.38
C GLY A 179 -4.22 -0.84 18.09
N ASP A 180 -3.49 0.26 17.95
CA ASP A 180 -3.80 1.52 18.59
C ASP A 180 -3.30 2.71 17.75
N LEU A 181 -4.04 3.82 17.81
CA LEU A 181 -3.60 5.12 17.30
C LEU A 181 -2.68 5.85 18.29
N GLN A 182 -2.68 5.44 19.57
CA GLN A 182 -1.96 6.11 20.65
C GLN A 182 -0.59 5.53 20.97
N THR A 183 -0.23 4.34 20.49
CA THR A 183 1.11 3.74 20.73
C THR A 183 2.23 4.67 20.32
N TRP A 184 1.98 5.51 19.33
CA TRP A 184 2.93 6.50 18.80
C TRP A 184 2.90 7.84 19.51
N SER A 185 1.83 8.04 20.28
CA SER A 185 1.67 9.15 21.19
C SER A 185 2.13 8.81 22.61
N GLY A 186 2.60 7.58 22.85
CA GLY A 186 2.93 7.06 24.17
C GLY A 186 4.40 7.20 24.54
N ASP A 187 5.31 6.97 23.60
CA ASP A 187 6.76 7.12 23.80
C ASP A 187 7.34 8.22 22.88
N PRO A 188 7.83 9.33 23.45
CA PRO A 188 8.59 10.34 22.72
C PRO A 188 9.79 9.80 21.94
N GLY A 189 10.38 8.68 22.38
CA GLY A 189 11.52 8.04 21.73
C GLY A 189 11.17 7.45 20.36
N ASP A 190 10.05 6.76 20.25
CA ASP A 190 9.63 6.08 19.02
C ASP A 190 9.21 7.08 17.93
N LEU A 191 8.52 8.16 18.31
CA LEU A 191 8.21 9.26 17.39
C LEU A 191 9.46 10.03 16.97
N ALA A 192 10.44 10.21 17.87
CA ALA A 192 11.71 10.86 17.55
C ALA A 192 12.60 9.99 16.65
N GLY A 193 12.61 8.67 16.84
CA GLY A 193 13.27 7.71 15.94
C GLY A 193 12.63 7.73 14.56
N ALA A 194 11.31 7.58 14.49
CA ALA A 194 10.57 7.67 13.22
C ALA A 194 10.78 9.02 12.51
N LEU A 195 10.83 10.14 13.23
CA LEU A 195 11.11 11.46 12.66
C LEU A 195 12.60 11.66 12.30
N GLY A 196 13.52 11.08 13.06
CA GLY A 196 14.97 11.15 12.82
C GLY A 196 15.40 10.37 11.59
N ASP A 197 14.80 9.18 11.39
CA ASP A 197 14.98 8.39 10.17
C ASP A 197 14.41 9.10 8.93
N LEU A 198 13.40 9.96 9.11
CA LEU A 198 12.78 10.75 8.04
C LEU A 198 13.57 12.01 7.66
N THR A 199 14.28 12.65 8.60
CA THR A 199 15.09 13.85 8.33
C THR A 199 16.53 13.53 7.96
N GLY A 200 16.98 12.28 8.19
CA GLY A 200 18.38 11.87 8.05
C GLY A 200 19.29 12.48 9.12
N GLU A 201 18.71 13.15 10.11
CA GLU A 201 19.37 13.54 11.36
C GLU A 201 18.79 12.64 12.44
N SER A 202 19.53 11.59 12.81
CA SER A 202 19.23 10.83 14.01
C SER A 202 19.17 11.82 15.17
N LEU A 203 17.97 12.06 15.70
CA LEU A 203 17.84 12.59 17.03
C LEU A 203 18.15 11.41 17.94
N ASP A 204 19.44 11.09 18.08
CA ASP A 204 19.98 10.11 19.03
C ASP A 204 19.69 10.64 20.44
N ILE A 205 18.45 10.49 20.89
CA ILE A 205 18.00 10.85 22.22
C ILE A 205 17.84 9.54 22.98
N ASP A 206 18.88 9.15 23.71
CA ASP A 206 18.84 7.99 24.58
C ASP A 206 17.69 8.13 25.61
N ALA A 207 17.00 7.03 25.92
CA ALA A 207 15.95 7.00 26.95
C ALA A 207 16.46 7.43 28.34
N GLU A 208 17.77 7.36 28.58
CA GLU A 208 18.45 7.87 29.77
C GLU A 208 18.69 9.40 29.72
N ASP A 209 18.96 9.96 28.53
CA ASP A 209 19.09 11.41 28.31
C ASP A 209 17.71 12.11 28.37
N LEU A 210 16.64 11.43 27.98
CA LEU A 210 15.24 11.85 28.18
C LEU A 210 14.87 12.04 29.66
N LYS A 211 15.49 11.28 30.58
CA LYS A 211 15.26 11.41 32.02
C LYS A 211 15.95 12.62 32.64
N GLU A 212 17.03 13.14 32.04
CA GLU A 212 17.76 14.31 32.53
C GLU A 212 17.17 15.66 32.02
N LEU A 213 16.32 15.63 31.00
CA LEU A 213 15.76 16.80 30.31
C LEU A 213 14.37 17.26 30.82
N GLN A 214 14.02 16.96 32.08
CA GLN A 214 12.69 17.13 32.70
C GLN A 214 12.12 18.57 32.77
N GLY A 215 12.80 19.60 32.26
CA GLY A 215 12.37 21.00 32.43
C GLY A 215 11.87 21.73 31.19
N THR A 216 12.28 21.34 29.99
CA THR A 216 12.10 22.18 28.78
C THR A 216 11.70 21.43 27.52
N ASN A 217 11.80 20.09 27.49
CA ASN A 217 11.54 19.31 26.28
C ASN A 217 10.19 18.60 26.27
N LEU A 218 9.57 18.33 27.41
CA LEU A 218 8.26 17.64 27.43
C LEU A 218 7.18 18.49 26.74
N ASP A 219 7.14 19.79 26.99
CA ASP A 219 6.19 20.70 26.33
C ASP A 219 6.48 20.82 24.83
N GLN A 220 7.75 20.77 24.40
CA GLN A 220 8.12 20.79 22.98
C GLN A 220 7.79 19.48 22.28
N ILE A 221 8.02 18.35 22.93
CA ILE A 221 7.62 17.02 22.47
C ILE A 221 6.10 16.95 22.35
N MET A 222 5.36 17.36 23.38
CA MET A 222 3.89 17.42 23.33
C MET A 222 3.41 18.38 22.23
N ALA A 223 4.07 19.51 22.02
CA ALA A 223 3.74 20.43 20.93
C ALA A 223 4.06 19.84 19.54
N ALA A 224 5.14 19.08 19.40
CA ALA A 224 5.50 18.38 18.17
C ALA A 224 4.51 17.25 17.88
N MET A 225 4.16 16.43 18.88
CA MET A 225 3.11 15.41 18.80
C MET A 225 1.75 16.02 18.47
N GLN A 226 1.41 17.17 19.05
CA GLN A 226 0.17 17.88 18.73
C GLN A 226 0.18 18.37 17.29
N THR A 227 1.26 19.01 16.84
CA THR A 227 1.43 19.48 15.45
C THR A 227 1.31 18.31 14.47
N PHE A 228 1.94 17.19 14.81
CA PHE A 228 1.88 15.95 14.05
C PHE A 228 0.46 15.36 13.97
N MET A 229 -0.23 15.25 15.11
CA MET A 229 -1.62 14.78 15.16
C MET A 229 -2.56 15.70 14.38
N GLU A 230 -2.32 17.00 14.40
CA GLU A 230 -3.06 17.98 13.59
C GLU A 230 -2.76 17.82 12.09
N GLN A 231 -1.53 17.47 11.73
CA GLN A 231 -1.09 17.30 10.35
C GLN A 231 -1.53 15.96 9.73
N PHE A 232 -1.22 14.83 10.37
CA PHE A 232 -1.41 13.49 9.81
C PHE A 232 -2.62 12.75 10.37
N GLY A 233 -3.06 13.08 11.59
CA GLY A 233 -4.17 12.39 12.26
C GLY A 233 -5.46 12.32 11.44
N PRO A 234 -5.90 13.39 10.74
CA PRO A 234 -7.06 13.32 9.84
C PRO A 234 -6.87 12.34 8.67
N GLY A 235 -5.67 12.27 8.09
CA GLY A 235 -5.35 11.36 6.99
C GLY A 235 -5.31 9.91 7.44
N VAL A 236 -4.68 9.64 8.58
CA VAL A 236 -4.65 8.31 9.22
C VAL A 236 -6.06 7.79 9.45
N ARG A 237 -6.92 8.58 10.11
CA ARG A 237 -8.31 8.19 10.39
C ARG A 237 -9.09 7.97 9.11
N ARG A 238 -8.91 8.82 8.10
CA ARG A 238 -9.56 8.66 6.79
C ARG A 238 -9.22 7.30 6.17
N TRP A 239 -7.95 6.88 6.19
CA TRP A 239 -7.55 5.57 5.65
C TRP A 239 -8.21 4.42 6.40
N LEU A 240 -8.18 4.46 7.74
CA LEU A 240 -8.80 3.43 8.58
C LEU A 240 -10.32 3.35 8.36
N ASP A 241 -11.01 4.50 8.37
CA ASP A 241 -12.46 4.61 8.18
C ASP A 241 -12.89 4.11 6.79
N GLU A 242 -12.18 4.53 5.74
CA GLU A 242 -12.49 4.12 4.35
C GLU A 242 -12.28 2.61 4.15
N CYS A 243 -11.39 2.00 4.92
CA CYS A 243 -11.14 0.56 4.90
C CYS A 243 -11.91 -0.22 5.97
N GLY A 244 -12.70 0.45 6.81
CA GLY A 244 -13.51 -0.18 7.85
C GLY A 244 -12.69 -0.82 8.97
N ILE A 245 -11.49 -0.32 9.24
CA ILE A 245 -10.64 -0.76 10.34
C ILE A 245 -11.08 -0.04 11.62
N ASP A 246 -11.36 -0.82 12.67
CA ASP A 246 -11.76 -0.32 13.99
C ASP A 246 -10.79 -0.83 15.05
N LEU A 247 -9.94 0.08 15.53
CA LEU A 247 -8.89 -0.18 16.52
C LEU A 247 -9.40 -0.10 17.97
N ALA A 248 -10.67 0.26 18.21
CA ALA A 248 -11.22 0.45 19.56
C ALA A 248 -11.80 -0.83 20.19
N LYS A 249 -11.38 -2.02 19.75
CA LYS A 249 -11.94 -3.32 20.16
C LYS A 249 -11.27 -3.91 21.40
#